data_AF-A0AAW2YBY2-F1
#
_entry.id   AF-A0AAW2YBY2-F1
#
_cell.length_a   1.000
_cell.length_b   1.000
_cell.length_c   1.000
_cell.angle_alpha   90.00
_cell.angle_beta   90.00
_cell.angle_gamma   90.00
#
_symmetry.space_group_name_H-M   'P 1'
#
loop_
_entity.id
_entity.type
_entity.pdbx_description
1 polymer ?
#
loop_
_entity_poly.entity_id
_entity_poly.type
_entity_poly.pdbx_seq_one_letter_code
_entity_poly.pdbx_strand_id
1 'polypeptide(L)'
;MQDKRKFGKALLSFRQQGLIESDSFYEESEKEIINLKKALQEIKMLYISEESKLSLENVKRLIQRNFSENPLAWWERNKIEATLKVKEECKYEYVRYKPIQMNMEDKKDMQGIIKEHINLGLIEPGVSAYSSPGFLIKMESESKKFTAFSTPQGQYI
;
A
#
# COMPACT_ATOMS: atom_id res chain seq x y z
N MET A 1 -13.75 1.03 -32.47
CA MET A 1 -14.34 1.46 -33.76
C MET A 1 -15.78 0.95 -34.02
N GLN A 2 -16.33 0.04 -33.20
CA GLN A 2 -17.65 -0.58 -33.45
C GLN A 2 -18.86 0.20 -32.88
N ASP A 3 -18.70 1.02 -31.83
CA ASP A 3 -19.86 1.66 -31.16
C ASP A 3 -20.50 2.81 -31.92
N LYS A 4 -19.73 3.57 -32.72
CA LYS A 4 -20.27 4.69 -33.50
C LYS A 4 -21.35 4.25 -34.51
N ARG A 5 -21.27 3.02 -35.02
CA ARG A 5 -22.25 2.46 -35.97
C ARG A 5 -23.56 2.06 -35.31
N LYS A 6 -23.54 1.70 -34.01
CA LYS A 6 -24.76 1.36 -33.26
C LYS A 6 -25.53 2.63 -32.89
N PHE A 7 -24.82 3.68 -32.47
CA PHE A 7 -25.43 4.96 -32.09
C PHE A 7 -26.14 5.64 -33.27
N GLY A 8 -25.51 5.66 -34.45
CA GLY A 8 -26.13 6.22 -35.66
C GLY A 8 -27.40 5.48 -36.10
N LYS A 9 -27.47 4.16 -35.91
CA LYS A 9 -28.68 3.38 -36.22
C LYS A 9 -29.83 3.67 -35.26
N ALA A 10 -29.54 3.86 -33.97
CA ALA A 10 -30.55 4.22 -32.98
C ALA A 10 -31.15 5.61 -33.22
N LEU A 11 -30.31 6.60 -33.55
CA LEU A 11 -30.76 7.97 -33.88
C LEU A 11 -31.63 8.00 -35.14
N LEU A 12 -31.30 7.20 -36.16
CA LEU A 12 -32.12 7.03 -37.36
C LEU A 12 -33.49 6.42 -37.04
N SER A 13 -33.57 5.43 -36.14
CA SER A 13 -34.87 4.87 -35.73
C SER A 13 -35.72 5.86 -34.94
N PHE A 14 -35.11 6.71 -34.10
CA PHE A 14 -35.85 7.76 -33.38
C PHE A 14 -36.39 8.86 -34.29
N ARG A 15 -35.66 9.20 -35.37
CA ARG A 15 -36.14 10.13 -36.41
C ARG A 15 -37.30 9.54 -37.21
N GLN A 16 -37.23 8.25 -37.56
CA GLN A 16 -38.30 7.56 -38.29
C GLN A 16 -39.58 7.40 -37.46
N GLN A 17 -39.46 7.40 -36.12
CA GLN A 17 -40.58 7.35 -35.19
C GLN A 17 -41.18 8.73 -34.86
N GLY A 18 -40.67 9.81 -35.46
CA GLY A 18 -41.18 11.18 -35.22
C GLY A 18 -40.87 11.73 -33.83
N LEU A 19 -39.99 11.08 -33.06
CA LEU A 19 -39.63 11.49 -31.69
C LEU A 19 -38.61 12.63 -31.65
N ILE A 20 -38.01 12.98 -32.80
CA ILE A 20 -37.07 14.09 -32.96
C ILE A 20 -37.58 14.92 -34.14
N GLU A 21 -38.26 16.01 -33.82
CA GLU A 21 -38.64 17.02 -34.80
C GLU A 21 -37.57 18.12 -34.78
N SER A 22 -37.04 18.44 -35.96
CA SER A 22 -36.12 19.54 -36.29
C SER A 22 -34.60 19.28 -36.19
N ASP A 23 -33.91 19.86 -37.17
CA ASP A 23 -32.45 19.94 -37.28
C ASP A 23 -31.81 20.79 -36.14
N SER A 24 -32.61 21.46 -35.30
CA SER A 24 -32.13 22.32 -34.20
C SER A 24 -31.50 21.55 -33.05
N PHE A 25 -31.97 20.33 -32.76
CA PHE A 25 -31.38 19.46 -31.73
C PHE A 25 -29.94 19.05 -32.08
N TYR A 26 -29.68 18.83 -33.37
CA TYR A 26 -28.33 18.54 -33.87
C TYR A 26 -27.44 19.80 -33.83
N GLU A 27 -27.98 20.98 -34.13
CA GLU A 27 -27.21 22.23 -34.03
C GLU A 27 -26.85 22.61 -32.58
N GLU A 28 -27.77 22.44 -31.63
CA GLU A 28 -27.49 22.72 -30.21
C GLU A 28 -26.48 21.72 -29.63
N SER A 29 -26.63 20.43 -29.95
CA SER A 29 -25.68 19.40 -29.51
C SER A 29 -24.30 19.55 -30.16
N GLU A 30 -24.21 19.99 -31.42
CA GLU A 30 -22.93 20.30 -32.07
C GLU A 30 -22.24 21.51 -31.45
N LYS A 31 -22.99 22.59 -31.13
CA LYS A 31 -22.46 23.76 -30.42
C LYS A 31 -21.96 23.38 -29.02
N GLU A 32 -22.68 22.52 -28.32
CA GLU A 32 -22.29 22.03 -27.01
C GLU A 32 -21.03 21.15 -27.07
N ILE A 33 -20.92 20.27 -28.08
CA ILE A 33 -19.72 19.47 -28.32
C ILE A 33 -18.50 20.37 -28.65
N ILE A 34 -18.69 21.45 -29.41
CA ILE A 34 -17.63 22.42 -29.72
C ILE A 34 -17.17 23.14 -28.45
N ASN A 35 -18.12 23.60 -27.62
CA ASN A 35 -17.81 24.24 -26.34
C ASN A 35 -17.10 23.29 -25.37
N LEU A 36 -17.54 22.04 -25.28
CA LEU A 36 -16.88 21.01 -24.47
C LEU A 36 -15.47 20.70 -24.96
N LYS A 37 -15.25 20.64 -26.27
CA LYS A 37 -13.90 20.48 -26.85
C LYS A 37 -13.00 21.67 -26.51
N LYS A 38 -13.54 22.89 -26.57
CA LYS A 38 -12.81 24.12 -26.23
C LYS A 38 -12.44 24.15 -24.75
N ALA A 39 -13.38 23.84 -23.86
CA ALA A 39 -13.13 23.71 -22.42
C ALA A 39 -12.12 22.60 -22.11
N LEU A 40 -12.20 21.44 -22.79
CA LEU A 40 -11.22 20.36 -22.65
C LEU A 40 -9.81 20.78 -23.11
N GLN A 41 -9.74 21.61 -24.16
CA GLN A 41 -8.49 22.16 -24.66
C GLN A 41 -7.93 23.21 -23.70
N GLU A 42 -8.78 24.06 -23.11
CA GLU A 42 -8.41 24.99 -22.05
C GLU A 42 -7.92 24.26 -20.78
N ILE A 43 -8.56 23.16 -20.39
CA ILE A 43 -8.10 22.31 -19.27
C ILE A 43 -6.78 21.61 -19.58
N LYS A 44 -6.55 21.18 -20.83
CA LYS A 44 -5.24 20.66 -21.27
C LYS A 44 -4.16 21.75 -21.31
N MET A 45 -4.55 22.99 -21.57
CA MET A 45 -3.70 24.18 -21.58
C MET A 45 -3.50 24.80 -20.20
N LEU A 46 -4.31 24.43 -19.19
CA LEU A 46 -3.99 24.52 -17.74
C LEU A 46 -2.87 23.52 -17.40
N TYR A 47 -1.82 23.60 -18.22
CA TYR A 47 -0.59 22.88 -18.16
C TYR A 47 0.01 23.16 -16.79
N ILE A 48 -0.02 22.17 -15.90
CA ILE A 48 0.89 22.15 -14.76
C ILE A 48 2.28 22.39 -15.37
N SER A 49 2.88 23.54 -15.09
CA SER A 49 4.14 23.95 -15.72
C SER A 49 5.15 22.80 -15.59
N GLU A 50 6.05 22.63 -16.55
CA GLU A 50 7.09 21.59 -16.44
C GLU A 50 7.87 21.73 -15.12
N GLU A 51 8.07 22.96 -14.65
CA GLU A 51 8.62 23.27 -13.33
C GLU A 51 7.78 22.73 -12.16
N SER A 52 6.45 22.83 -12.25
CA SER A 52 5.53 22.29 -11.24
C SER A 52 5.51 20.75 -11.25
N LYS A 53 5.67 20.12 -12.43
CA LYS A 53 5.84 18.65 -12.53
C LYS A 53 7.19 18.21 -11.96
N LEU A 54 8.26 18.94 -12.26
CA LEU A 54 9.61 18.68 -11.75
C LEU A 54 9.67 18.86 -10.22
N SER A 55 9.00 19.89 -9.70
CA SER A 55 8.84 20.16 -8.27
C SER A 55 8.09 19.03 -7.57
N LEU A 56 6.96 18.58 -8.13
CA LEU A 56 6.20 17.44 -7.58
C LEU A 56 7.04 16.15 -7.55
N GLU A 57 7.81 15.90 -8.60
CA GLU A 57 8.70 14.73 -8.68
C GLU A 57 9.84 14.81 -7.66
N ASN A 58 10.39 16.00 -7.41
CA ASN A 58 11.38 16.22 -6.37
C ASN A 58 10.79 16.00 -4.97
N VAL A 59 9.56 16.47 -4.73
CA VAL A 59 8.84 16.23 -3.47
C VAL A 59 8.59 14.73 -3.28
N LYS A 60 8.14 14.01 -4.31
CA LYS A 60 7.97 12.54 -4.25
C LYS A 60 9.28 11.83 -3.93
N ARG A 61 10.39 12.22 -4.58
CA ARG A 61 11.72 11.68 -4.28
C ARG A 61 12.15 11.97 -2.86
N LEU A 62 11.89 13.17 -2.33
CA LEU A 62 12.19 13.53 -0.95
C LEU A 62 11.35 12.71 0.05
N ILE A 63 10.06 12.53 -0.22
CA ILE A 63 9.17 11.71 0.61
C ILE A 63 9.65 10.25 0.58
N GLN A 64 9.88 9.67 -0.60
CA GLN A 64 10.39 8.30 -0.72
C GLN A 64 11.75 8.12 -0.05
N ARG A 65 12.60 9.15 -0.09
CA ARG A 65 13.90 9.15 0.58
C ARG A 65 13.80 9.29 2.10
N ASN A 66 12.73 9.84 2.66
CA ASN A 66 12.61 10.02 4.11
C ASN A 66 11.65 9.01 4.76
N PHE A 67 10.66 8.52 4.00
CA PHE A 67 9.57 7.66 4.46
C PHE A 67 9.53 6.39 3.62
N SER A 68 10.57 5.56 3.74
CA SER A 68 10.53 4.23 3.13
C SER A 68 9.64 3.31 3.95
N GLU A 69 8.79 2.54 3.27
CA GLU A 69 8.05 1.44 3.91
C GLU A 69 8.98 0.29 4.34
N ASN A 70 10.21 0.24 3.78
CA ASN A 70 11.22 -0.70 4.23
C ASN A 70 11.99 -0.11 5.44
N PRO A 71 11.83 -0.67 6.65
CA PRO A 71 12.52 -0.19 7.85
C PRO A 71 14.05 -0.27 7.75
N LEU A 72 14.60 -1.12 6.88
CA LEU A 72 16.05 -1.26 6.67
C LEU A 72 16.60 -0.41 5.52
N ALA A 73 15.79 0.45 4.87
CA ALA A 73 16.21 1.24 3.72
C ALA A 73 17.45 2.13 3.99
N TRP A 74 17.69 2.49 5.25
CA TRP A 74 18.80 3.34 5.69
C TRP A 74 19.79 2.64 6.61
N TRP A 75 19.69 1.32 6.75
CA TRP A 75 20.50 0.53 7.69
C TRP A 75 22.00 0.73 7.46
N GLU A 76 22.45 0.70 6.20
CA GLU A 76 23.87 0.90 5.83
C GLU A 76 24.39 2.31 6.16
N ARG A 77 23.52 3.34 6.22
CA ARG A 77 23.95 4.72 6.46
C ARG A 77 24.17 5.01 7.94
N ASN A 78 23.34 4.42 8.80
CA ASN A 78 23.31 4.69 10.23
C ASN A 78 23.19 3.37 11.00
N LYS A 79 24.23 2.52 10.89
CA LYS A 79 24.26 1.25 11.60
C LYS A 79 24.42 1.51 13.10
N ILE A 80 23.35 1.26 13.86
CA ILE A 80 23.37 1.34 15.31
C ILE A 80 23.21 -0.08 15.84
N GLU A 81 24.20 -0.57 16.57
CA GLU A 81 24.18 -1.89 17.17
C GLU A 81 24.05 -1.77 18.69
N ALA A 82 23.16 -2.58 19.27
CA ALA A 82 23.03 -2.72 20.71
C ALA A 82 23.57 -4.09 21.13
N THR A 83 24.47 -4.12 22.11
CA THR A 83 24.94 -5.38 22.69
C THR A 83 24.13 -5.69 23.94
N LEU A 84 23.37 -6.78 23.90
CA LEU A 84 22.67 -7.31 25.08
C LEU A 84 23.59 -8.26 25.84
N LYS A 85 23.78 -8.02 27.14
CA LYS A 85 24.54 -8.91 28.03
C LYS A 85 23.60 -9.63 28.97
N VAL A 86 23.75 -10.95 29.07
CA VAL A 86 23.04 -11.76 30.06
C VAL A 86 23.63 -11.46 31.44
N LYS A 87 22.76 -11.20 32.43
CA LYS A 87 23.18 -11.05 33.83
C LYS A 87 23.92 -12.30 34.29
N GLU A 88 24.94 -12.14 35.13
CA GLU A 88 25.81 -13.26 35.54
C GLU A 88 25.03 -14.40 36.20
N GLU A 89 24.02 -14.04 36.98
CA GLU A 89 23.09 -14.96 37.66
C GLU A 89 22.30 -15.84 36.68
N CYS A 90 22.08 -15.37 35.45
CA CYS A 90 21.27 -16.07 34.44
C CYS A 90 22.13 -16.75 33.36
N LYS A 91 23.47 -16.75 33.47
CA LYS A 91 24.38 -17.26 32.43
C LYS A 91 24.15 -18.74 32.09
N TYR A 92 23.68 -19.54 33.04
CA TYR A 92 23.48 -20.98 32.88
C TYR A 92 22.00 -21.39 32.80
N GLU A 93 21.08 -20.44 32.89
CA GLU A 93 19.65 -20.70 32.77
C GLU A 93 19.22 -20.63 31.30
N TYR A 94 19.08 -21.80 30.67
CA TYR A 94 18.55 -21.88 29.31
C TYR A 94 17.04 -21.71 29.33
N VAL A 95 16.59 -20.55 28.86
CA VAL A 95 15.18 -20.23 28.77
C VAL A 95 14.61 -20.78 27.46
N ARG A 96 13.91 -21.91 27.54
CA ARG A 96 13.19 -22.51 26.41
C ARG A 96 11.70 -22.63 26.72
N TYR A 97 10.92 -21.73 26.15
CA TYR A 97 9.47 -21.83 26.20
C TYR A 97 8.93 -22.54 24.97
N LYS A 98 7.86 -23.32 25.21
CA LYS A 98 7.06 -23.93 24.15
C LYS A 98 6.28 -22.83 23.40
N PRO A 99 6.06 -22.96 22.09
CA PRO A 99 5.19 -22.07 21.35
C PRO A 99 3.77 -22.05 21.93
N ILE A 100 3.14 -20.87 21.91
CA ILE A 100 1.74 -20.72 22.29
C ILE A 100 0.86 -21.46 21.27
N GLN A 101 -0.19 -22.13 21.76
CA GLN A 101 -1.18 -22.75 20.88
C GLN A 101 -2.01 -21.66 20.21
N MET A 102 -2.05 -21.68 18.88
CA MET A 102 -2.79 -20.73 18.06
C MET A 102 -3.85 -21.46 17.24
N ASN A 103 -4.95 -20.77 16.92
CA ASN A 103 -5.91 -21.28 15.95
C ASN A 103 -5.28 -21.32 14.54
N MET A 104 -5.92 -22.01 13.61
CA MET A 104 -5.39 -22.21 12.26
C MET A 104 -5.29 -20.92 11.45
N GLU A 105 -6.21 -19.96 11.67
CA GLU A 105 -6.22 -18.69 10.96
C GLU A 105 -5.05 -17.80 11.39
N ASP A 106 -4.88 -17.61 12.69
CA ASP A 106 -3.79 -16.84 13.27
C ASP A 106 -2.43 -17.49 12.97
N LYS A 107 -2.36 -18.83 12.93
CA LYS A 107 -1.14 -19.52 12.48
C LYS A 107 -0.78 -19.18 11.03
N LYS A 108 -1.77 -19.13 10.14
CA LYS A 108 -1.57 -18.78 8.73
C LYS A 108 -1.09 -17.34 8.58
N ASP A 109 -1.69 -16.42 9.33
CA ASP A 109 -1.30 -15.01 9.29
C ASP A 109 0.11 -14.80 9.86
N MET A 110 0.43 -15.47 10.96
CA MET A 110 1.76 -15.42 11.56
C MET A 110 2.82 -15.93 10.59
N GLN A 111 2.54 -17.01 9.86
CA GLN A 111 3.43 -17.51 8.81
C GLN A 111 3.63 -16.50 7.68
N GLY A 112 2.56 -15.80 7.28
CA GLY A 112 2.64 -14.71 6.30
C GLY A 112 3.57 -13.60 6.75
N ILE A 113 3.39 -13.12 7.99
CA ILE A 113 4.19 -12.05 8.57
C ILE A 113 5.66 -12.48 8.72
N ILE A 114 5.92 -13.68 9.22
CA ILE A 114 7.28 -14.23 9.33
C ILE A 114 7.96 -14.27 7.96
N LYS A 115 7.26 -14.74 6.92
CA LYS A 115 7.79 -14.79 5.56
C LYS A 115 8.12 -13.41 5.02
N GLU A 116 7.26 -12.43 5.25
CA GLU A 116 7.50 -11.03 4.89
C GLU A 116 8.74 -10.47 5.59
N HIS A 117 8.89 -10.72 6.90
CA HIS A 117 10.03 -10.23 7.67
C HIS A 117 11.35 -10.89 7.23
N ILE A 118 11.33 -12.17 6.87
CA ILE A 118 12.49 -12.85 6.27
C ILE A 118 12.85 -12.23 4.92
N ASN A 119 11.86 -11.99 4.05
CA ASN A 119 12.10 -11.37 2.74
C ASN A 119 12.66 -9.95 2.85
N LEU A 120 12.26 -9.21 3.88
CA LEU A 120 12.79 -7.88 4.19
C LEU A 120 14.19 -7.92 4.85
N GLY A 121 14.67 -9.10 5.26
CA GLY A 121 15.94 -9.25 5.97
C GLY A 121 15.90 -8.79 7.44
N LEU A 122 14.70 -8.67 8.02
CA LEU A 122 14.52 -8.25 9.42
C LEU A 122 14.79 -9.37 10.41
N ILE A 123 14.49 -10.61 10.03
CA ILE A 123 14.73 -11.81 10.82
C ILE A 123 15.32 -12.89 9.93
N GLU A 124 16.08 -13.80 10.54
CA GLU A 124 16.65 -14.95 9.88
C GLU A 124 16.32 -16.25 10.65
N PRO A 125 16.19 -17.39 9.96
CA PRO A 125 16.10 -18.67 10.64
C PRO A 125 17.40 -18.95 11.39
N GLY A 126 17.30 -19.20 12.70
CA GLY A 126 18.46 -19.48 13.55
C GLY A 126 18.25 -20.71 14.43
N VAL A 127 19.36 -21.30 14.87
CA VAL A 127 19.36 -22.34 15.91
C VAL A 127 19.86 -21.70 17.19
N SER A 128 18.93 -21.34 18.07
CA SER A 128 19.24 -20.74 19.36
C SER A 128 19.03 -21.73 20.50
N ALA A 129 19.88 -21.64 21.53
CA ALA A 129 19.63 -22.35 22.79
C ALA A 129 18.46 -21.75 23.58
N TYR A 130 18.02 -20.54 23.22
CA TYR A 130 16.93 -19.78 23.83
C TYR A 130 15.72 -19.74 22.89
N SER A 131 14.52 -19.89 23.46
CA SER A 131 13.27 -19.74 22.71
C SER A 131 12.21 -19.01 23.54
N SER A 132 11.59 -18.01 22.90
CA SER A 132 10.48 -17.26 23.47
C SER A 132 9.23 -17.49 22.62
N PRO A 133 8.04 -17.61 23.22
CA PRO A 133 6.83 -17.78 22.45
C PRO A 133 6.47 -16.48 21.72
N GLY A 134 5.99 -16.61 20.48
CA GLY A 134 5.35 -15.54 19.73
C GLY A 134 3.84 -15.70 19.70
N PHE A 135 3.11 -14.60 19.59
CA PHE A 135 1.67 -14.56 19.40
C PHE A 135 1.28 -13.38 18.51
N LEU A 136 0.07 -13.42 17.95
CA LEU A 136 -0.47 -12.33 17.15
C LEU A 136 -1.35 -11.43 18.00
N ILE A 137 -1.22 -10.12 17.79
CA ILE A 137 -2.09 -9.10 18.39
C ILE A 137 -2.89 -8.45 17.26
N LYS A 138 -4.21 -8.40 17.43
CA LYS A 138 -5.12 -7.67 16.54
C LYS A 138 -5.41 -6.32 17.21
N MET A 139 -5.06 -5.23 16.55
CA MET A 139 -5.38 -3.87 17.01
C MET A 139 -6.74 -3.48 16.44
N GLU A 140 -7.66 -2.98 17.28
CA GLU A 140 -9.04 -2.68 16.86
C GLU A 140 -9.13 -1.52 15.84
N SER A 141 -8.14 -0.62 15.80
CA SER A 141 -8.12 0.57 14.94
C SER A 141 -7.43 0.37 13.59
N GLU A 142 -6.69 -0.73 13.41
CA GLU A 142 -5.90 -0.99 12.20
C GLU A 142 -6.31 -2.33 11.61
N SER A 143 -6.55 -2.37 10.30
CA SER A 143 -6.76 -3.61 9.56
C SER A 143 -5.52 -4.52 9.49
N LYS A 144 -4.41 -4.12 10.16
CA LYS A 144 -3.14 -4.83 10.20
C LYS A 144 -2.98 -5.60 11.52
N LYS A 145 -2.69 -6.90 11.37
CA LYS A 145 -2.32 -7.79 12.49
C LYS A 145 -0.81 -7.67 12.71
N PHE A 146 -0.38 -7.56 13.97
CA PHE A 146 1.03 -7.47 14.33
C PHE A 146 1.50 -8.74 15.03
N THR A 147 2.75 -9.12 14.80
CA THR A 147 3.41 -10.21 15.54
C THR A 147 4.11 -9.63 16.76
N ALA A 148 3.77 -10.13 17.95
CA ALA A 148 4.46 -9.83 19.19
C ALA A 148 5.20 -11.07 19.68
N PHE A 149 6.42 -10.88 20.15
CA PHE A 149 7.16 -11.90 20.86
C PHE A 149 7.06 -11.58 22.35
N SER A 150 6.52 -12.50 23.15
CA SER A 150 6.65 -12.35 24.61
C SER A 150 8.10 -12.62 24.95
N THR A 151 8.86 -11.60 25.32
CA THR A 151 10.04 -11.84 26.13
C THR A 151 9.56 -12.45 27.45
N PRO A 152 10.27 -13.43 28.01
CA PRO A 152 10.00 -13.88 29.38
C PRO A 152 9.97 -12.62 30.27
N GLN A 153 8.99 -12.51 31.17
CA GLN A 153 9.05 -11.53 32.25
C GLN A 153 10.29 -11.83 33.10
N GLY A 154 11.40 -11.23 32.70
CA GLY A 154 12.61 -11.06 33.46
C GLY A 154 12.97 -9.60 33.30
N GLN A 155 13.25 -8.92 34.42
CA GLN A 155 13.73 -7.54 34.38
C GLN A 155 15.06 -7.50 33.60
N TYR A 156 15.00 -6.99 32.37
CA TYR A 156 16.17 -6.53 31.65
C TYR A 156 16.30 -5.04 31.98
N ILE A 157 17.41 -4.67 32.63
CA ILE A 157 17.77 -3.30 32.99
C ILE A 157 18.31 -2.62 31.72
#